data_AF-A0A9D6ILP9-F1
#
_entry.id   AF-A0A9D6ILP9-F1
#
_cell.length_a   1.000
_cell.length_b   1.000
_cell.length_c   1.000
_cell.angle_alpha   90.00
_cell.angle_beta   90.00
_cell.angle_gamma   90.00
#
_symmetry.space_group_name_H-M   'P 1'
#
loop_
_entity.id
_entity.type
_entity.pdbx_description
1 polymer ?
#
loop_
_entity_poly.entity_id
_entity_poly.type
_entity_poly.pdbx_seq_one_letter_code
_entity_poly.pdbx_strand_id
1 'polypeptide(L)'
;MIRASDLDRTVPLPPGLDIGAIKRAIDYIERGLADLVEIYTEQANVFSAIVGIFGTKALHSVSAYEKHRNVDTAQQRFPDLRRRGSGQNPSPQESLESKGSKRPWAIQSHYDHPGWYIIWRYLVDPTESLESGRPVIIWRVDVVYLEKSDWKYEKSSAGNLGGGRTHTFGVKNTAKKLKGKAVYSRKDVTIRHGKPVVRNGDGETT
;
A
#
# COMPACT_ATOMS: atom_id res chain seq x y z
N MET A 1 -12.66 -9.30 10.22
CA MET A 1 -11.74 -9.17 11.36
C MET A 1 -10.43 -9.88 11.03
N ILE A 2 -9.28 -9.25 11.30
CA ILE A 2 -7.95 -9.80 10.99
C ILE A 2 -7.67 -11.06 11.83
N ARG A 3 -7.43 -12.20 11.18
CA ARG A 3 -7.11 -13.46 11.84
C ARG A 3 -5.61 -13.54 12.12
N ALA A 4 -5.22 -14.16 13.23
CA ALA A 4 -3.80 -14.32 13.56
C ALA A 4 -3.05 -15.15 12.51
N SER A 5 -3.74 -16.08 11.86
CA SER A 5 -3.21 -16.95 10.82
C SER A 5 -2.98 -16.26 9.47
N ASP A 6 -3.50 -15.03 9.29
CA ASP A 6 -3.28 -14.20 8.10
C ASP A 6 -1.99 -13.36 8.21
N LEU A 7 -1.27 -13.43 9.34
CA LEU A 7 -0.06 -12.63 9.60
C LEU A 7 1.20 -13.48 9.50
N ASP A 8 2.21 -12.96 8.80
CA ASP A 8 3.54 -13.54 8.72
C ASP A 8 4.53 -12.68 9.52
N ARG A 9 4.98 -13.23 10.66
CA ARG A 9 5.92 -12.56 11.56
C ARG A 9 7.38 -12.67 11.12
N THR A 10 7.66 -13.46 10.08
CA THR A 10 9.03 -13.67 9.58
C THR A 10 9.47 -12.59 8.59
N VAL A 11 8.51 -11.81 8.07
CA VAL A 11 8.80 -10.73 7.13
C VAL A 11 9.50 -9.58 7.87
N PRO A 12 10.70 -9.14 7.40
CA PRO A 12 11.39 -7.99 7.99
C PRO A 12 10.56 -6.71 7.86
N LEU A 13 10.51 -5.93 8.94
CA LEU A 13 9.81 -4.66 9.00
C LEU A 13 10.80 -3.49 9.10
N PRO A 14 10.38 -2.27 8.67
CA PRO A 14 11.12 -1.05 8.94
C PRO A 14 11.40 -0.89 10.44
N PRO A 15 12.52 -0.23 10.82
CA PRO A 15 12.83 0.05 12.20
C PRO A 15 11.66 0.70 12.97
N GLY A 16 11.23 0.04 14.05
CA GLY A 16 10.16 0.53 14.91
C GLY A 16 8.73 0.34 14.37
N LEU A 17 8.54 -0.21 13.17
CA LEU A 17 7.22 -0.65 12.74
C LEU A 17 6.94 -2.06 13.27
N ASP A 18 5.79 -2.23 13.93
CA ASP A 18 5.35 -3.52 14.45
C ASP A 18 4.04 -4.00 13.79
N ILE A 19 3.78 -5.30 13.91
CA ILE A 19 2.59 -5.94 13.33
C ILE A 19 1.30 -5.42 13.95
N GLY A 20 1.31 -5.08 15.25
CA GLY A 20 0.15 -4.49 15.92
C GLY A 20 -0.26 -3.17 15.30
N ALA A 21 0.69 -2.32 14.93
CA ALA A 21 0.44 -1.08 14.20
C ALA A 21 -0.13 -1.35 12.81
N ILE A 22 0.39 -2.34 12.07
CA ILE A 22 -0.17 -2.73 10.75
C ILE A 22 -1.61 -3.21 10.89
N LYS A 23 -1.93 -4.03 11.91
CA LYS A 23 -3.30 -4.50 12.17
C LYS A 23 -4.27 -3.34 12.44
N ARG A 24 -3.87 -2.41 13.32
CA ARG A 24 -4.68 -1.21 13.63
C ARG A 24 -4.82 -0.31 12.40
N ALA A 25 -3.79 -0.23 11.57
CA ALA A 25 -3.84 0.53 10.33
C ALA A 25 -4.82 -0.06 9.31
N ILE A 26 -4.84 -1.38 9.14
CA ILE A 26 -5.82 -2.06 8.29
C ILE A 26 -7.24 -1.72 8.75
N ASP A 27 -7.54 -1.86 10.05
CA ASP A 27 -8.87 -1.54 10.58
C ASP A 27 -9.27 -0.08 10.35
N TYR A 28 -8.34 0.85 10.55
CA TYR A 28 -8.55 2.27 10.28
C TYR A 28 -8.86 2.54 8.80
N ILE A 29 -8.10 1.92 7.88
CA ILE A 29 -8.29 2.08 6.44
C ILE A 29 -9.65 1.52 6.01
N GLU A 30 -9.98 0.29 6.38
CA GLU A 30 -11.23 -0.36 5.94
C GLU A 30 -12.46 0.39 6.44
N ARG A 31 -12.48 0.80 7.72
CA ARG A 31 -13.58 1.60 8.28
C ARG A 31 -13.68 2.97 7.63
N GLY A 32 -12.54 3.65 7.49
CA GLY A 32 -12.50 5.04 7.00
C GLY A 32 -12.82 5.20 5.51
N LEU A 33 -12.74 4.11 4.74
CA LEU A 33 -13.04 4.11 3.31
C LEU A 33 -14.42 3.54 2.96
N ALA A 34 -15.17 3.02 3.94
CA ALA A 34 -16.47 2.42 3.71
C ALA A 34 -17.44 3.39 3.00
N ASP A 35 -17.44 4.65 3.42
CA ASP A 35 -18.31 5.70 2.85
C ASP A 35 -17.76 6.32 1.54
N LEU A 36 -16.60 5.87 1.06
CA LEU A 36 -15.91 6.43 -0.12
C LEU A 36 -15.88 5.48 -1.31
N VAL A 37 -16.61 4.36 -1.25
CA VAL A 37 -16.60 3.28 -2.26
C VAL A 37 -16.99 3.79 -3.65
N GLU A 38 -17.87 4.78 -3.75
CA GLU A 38 -18.28 5.36 -5.03
C GLU A 38 -17.08 5.96 -5.81
N ILE A 39 -16.10 6.52 -5.11
CA ILE A 39 -14.88 7.03 -5.76
C ILE A 39 -14.11 5.90 -6.46
N TYR A 40 -14.20 4.66 -5.97
CA TYR A 40 -13.57 3.52 -6.64
C TYR A 40 -14.22 3.21 -8.00
N THR A 41 -15.55 3.28 -8.09
CA THR A 41 -16.27 2.99 -9.34
C THR A 41 -16.04 4.11 -10.36
N GLU A 42 -15.97 5.37 -9.91
CA GLU A 42 -15.69 6.52 -10.77
C GLU A 42 -14.21 6.61 -11.18
N GLN A 43 -13.29 6.52 -10.21
CA GLN A 43 -11.86 6.78 -10.40
C GLN A 43 -10.98 5.89 -9.53
N ALA A 44 -10.92 4.60 -9.86
CA ALA A 44 -10.13 3.61 -9.11
C ALA A 44 -8.64 3.97 -8.86
N ASN A 45 -8.00 4.77 -9.72
CA ASN A 45 -6.63 5.25 -9.50
C ASN A 45 -6.57 6.33 -8.40
N VAL A 46 -7.54 7.24 -8.37
CA VAL A 46 -7.70 8.21 -7.26
C VAL A 46 -8.00 7.46 -5.98
N PHE A 47 -8.87 6.45 -6.02
CA PHE A 47 -9.15 5.61 -4.86
C PHE A 47 -7.90 4.89 -4.33
N SER A 48 -7.01 4.38 -5.20
CA SER A 48 -5.71 3.83 -4.77
C SER A 48 -4.83 4.87 -4.06
N ALA A 49 -4.85 6.13 -4.50
CA ALA A 49 -4.14 7.20 -3.80
C ALA A 49 -4.77 7.50 -2.43
N ILE A 50 -6.10 7.52 -2.34
CA ILE A 50 -6.84 7.70 -1.08
C ILE A 50 -6.50 6.57 -0.09
N VAL A 51 -6.45 5.31 -0.54
CA VAL A 51 -6.02 4.17 0.29
C VAL A 51 -4.61 4.41 0.86
N GLY A 52 -3.67 4.86 0.04
CA GLY A 52 -2.32 5.24 0.49
C GLY A 52 -2.33 6.34 1.55
N ILE A 53 -3.13 7.40 1.35
CA ILE A 53 -3.30 8.51 2.30
C ILE A 53 -3.89 8.04 3.64
N PHE A 54 -4.90 7.16 3.62
CA PHE A 54 -5.45 6.56 4.84
C PHE A 54 -4.42 5.69 5.55
N GLY A 55 -3.61 4.93 4.81
CA GLY A 55 -2.45 4.22 5.37
C GLY A 55 -1.46 5.14 6.07
N THR A 56 -1.12 6.27 5.44
CA THR A 56 -0.26 7.31 6.04
C THR A 56 -0.87 7.91 7.31
N LYS A 57 -2.16 8.24 7.28
CA LYS A 57 -2.89 8.75 8.46
C LYS A 57 -2.88 7.74 9.60
N ALA A 58 -3.15 6.47 9.30
CA ALA A 58 -3.21 5.42 10.30
C ALA A 58 -1.84 5.15 10.93
N LEU A 59 -0.80 4.98 10.11
CA LEU A 59 0.54 4.73 10.63
C LEU A 59 1.06 5.92 11.45
N HIS A 60 0.73 7.15 11.06
CA HIS A 60 1.05 8.31 11.87
C HIS A 60 0.43 8.25 13.27
N SER A 61 -0.80 7.76 13.41
CA SER A 61 -1.48 7.71 14.71
C SER A 61 -1.09 6.51 15.56
N VAL A 62 -0.77 5.35 14.94
CA VAL A 62 -0.63 4.09 15.67
C VAL A 62 0.75 3.44 15.65
N SER A 63 1.76 4.08 15.06
CA SER A 63 3.12 3.53 14.92
C SER A 63 4.22 4.51 15.37
N ALA A 64 5.48 4.03 15.33
CA ALA A 64 6.68 4.85 15.56
C ALA A 64 6.98 5.84 14.44
N TYR A 65 6.17 5.88 13.37
CA TYR A 65 6.31 6.79 12.25
C TYR A 65 5.40 8.01 12.38
N GLU A 66 5.80 9.11 11.76
CA GLU A 66 5.01 10.33 11.65
C GLU A 66 5.00 10.87 10.23
N LYS A 67 3.94 11.62 9.87
CA LYS A 67 3.86 12.27 8.57
C LYS A 67 5.06 13.19 8.38
N HIS A 68 5.74 13.03 7.25
CA HIS A 68 6.79 13.96 6.88
C HIS A 68 6.16 15.26 6.37
N ARG A 69 6.37 16.35 7.11
CA ARG A 69 5.85 17.68 6.75
C ARG A 69 6.87 18.36 5.85
N ASN A 70 6.57 18.48 4.57
CA ASN A 70 7.35 19.29 3.65
C ASN A 70 6.91 20.76 3.80
N VAL A 71 7.72 21.55 4.50
CA VAL A 71 7.37 22.92 4.92
C VAL A 71 7.22 23.88 3.73
N ASP A 72 7.89 23.59 2.60
CA ASP A 72 8.14 24.60 1.56
C ASP A 72 7.57 24.27 0.17
N THR A 73 6.87 23.14 -0.03
CA THR A 73 6.35 22.77 -1.37
C THR A 73 5.04 22.01 -1.32
N ALA A 74 4.06 22.44 -2.13
CA ALA A 74 2.76 21.77 -2.31
C ALA A 74 2.82 20.44 -3.11
N GLN A 75 4.01 19.97 -3.47
CA GLN A 75 4.19 18.70 -4.17
C GLN A 75 4.31 17.53 -3.18
N GLN A 76 3.60 16.43 -3.45
CA GLN A 76 3.82 15.14 -2.77
C GLN A 76 5.29 14.77 -2.96
N ARG A 77 6.12 14.81 -1.92
CA ARG A 77 7.51 14.31 -1.94
C ARG A 77 7.60 13.02 -1.14
N PHE A 78 8.53 12.18 -1.54
CA PHE A 78 8.96 11.04 -0.73
C PHE A 78 9.78 11.54 0.48
N PRO A 79 9.68 10.89 1.65
CA PRO A 79 8.71 9.85 1.99
C PRO A 79 7.39 10.42 2.52
N ASP A 80 6.30 9.65 2.43
CA ASP A 80 5.06 9.96 3.14
C ASP A 80 5.25 10.05 4.68
N LEU A 81 6.06 9.14 5.22
CA LEU A 81 6.31 8.97 6.64
C LEU A 81 7.81 8.92 6.93
N ARG A 82 8.20 9.47 8.08
CA ARG A 82 9.53 9.30 8.67
C ARG A 82 9.44 8.67 10.06
N ARG A 83 10.47 7.97 10.51
CA ARG A 83 10.52 7.52 11.90
C ARG A 83 10.59 8.73 12.83
N ARG A 84 9.83 8.72 13.93
CA ARG A 84 9.86 9.81 14.91
C ARG A 84 11.28 10.01 15.44
N GLY A 85 11.73 11.27 15.48
CA GLY A 85 13.09 11.63 15.90
C GLY A 85 14.18 11.54 14.81
N SER A 86 13.86 11.12 13.58
CA SER A 86 14.83 11.02 12.47
C SER A 86 15.20 12.35 11.80
N GLY A 87 14.64 13.48 12.26
CA GLY A 87 14.92 14.82 11.72
C GLY A 87 14.19 15.14 10.41
N GLN A 88 14.53 16.27 9.79
CA GLN A 88 13.86 16.76 8.57
C GLN A 88 14.28 16.04 7.29
N ASN A 89 15.48 15.47 7.27
CA ASN A 89 16.05 14.75 6.14
C ASN A 89 16.33 13.29 6.57
N PRO A 90 15.29 12.46 6.74
CA PRO A 90 15.48 11.07 7.17
C PRO A 90 16.31 10.28 6.15
N SER A 91 17.09 9.32 6.64
CA SER A 91 17.75 8.36 5.77
C SER A 91 16.72 7.43 5.11
N PRO A 92 17.07 6.74 4.01
CA PRO A 92 16.18 5.72 3.41
C PRO A 92 15.66 4.66 4.38
N GLN A 93 16.47 4.24 5.36
CA GLN A 93 16.09 3.26 6.38
C GLN A 93 15.04 3.79 7.36
N GLU A 94 15.00 5.11 7.55
CA GLU A 94 14.08 5.82 8.43
C GLU A 94 12.85 6.35 7.67
N SER A 95 12.81 6.15 6.35
CA SER A 95 11.80 6.63 5.42
C SER A 95 10.81 5.53 5.06
N LEU A 96 9.52 5.81 5.10
CA LEU A 96 8.45 4.88 4.77
C LEU A 96 7.41 5.52 3.85
N GLU A 97 7.20 4.93 2.68
CA GLU A 97 6.19 5.33 1.71
C GLU A 97 4.95 4.43 1.81
N SER A 98 3.76 5.02 1.78
CA SER A 98 2.48 4.32 1.89
C SER A 98 1.75 4.31 0.55
N LYS A 99 1.60 3.13 -0.06
CA LYS A 99 0.94 2.98 -1.37
C LYS A 99 -0.30 2.12 -1.29
N GLY A 100 -1.43 2.62 -1.79
CA GLY A 100 -2.60 1.79 -2.08
C GLY A 100 -2.50 1.18 -3.48
N SER A 101 -2.92 -0.08 -3.64
CA SER A 101 -2.96 -0.70 -4.97
C SER A 101 -4.00 -1.80 -5.09
N LYS A 102 -4.87 -1.69 -6.10
CA LYS A 102 -5.81 -2.76 -6.47
C LYS A 102 -5.16 -3.93 -7.22
N ARG A 103 -3.95 -3.72 -7.77
CA ARG A 103 -3.24 -4.74 -8.56
C ARG A 103 -2.37 -5.57 -7.62
N PRO A 104 -2.34 -6.91 -7.72
CA PRO A 104 -1.49 -7.72 -6.82
C PRO A 104 0.01 -7.48 -6.97
N TRP A 105 0.48 -7.18 -8.19
CA TRP A 105 1.92 -7.20 -8.53
C TRP A 105 2.39 -5.92 -9.21
N ALA A 106 1.88 -4.76 -8.78
CA ALA A 106 2.28 -3.46 -9.31
C ALA A 106 2.61 -2.48 -8.20
N ILE A 107 3.71 -1.74 -8.36
CA ILE A 107 4.06 -0.59 -7.55
C ILE A 107 4.41 0.52 -8.53
N GLN A 108 3.75 1.66 -8.37
CA GLN A 108 4.05 2.88 -9.10
C GLN A 108 4.31 3.99 -8.09
N SER A 109 5.31 4.79 -8.39
CA SER A 109 5.73 5.92 -7.58
C SER A 109 6.05 7.10 -8.48
N HIS A 110 5.93 8.29 -7.91
CA HIS A 110 6.36 9.52 -8.57
C HIS A 110 7.86 9.77 -8.45
N TYR A 111 8.54 8.93 -7.66
CA TYR A 111 9.98 9.00 -7.42
C TYR A 111 10.61 7.60 -7.38
N ASP A 112 11.89 7.53 -7.72
CA ASP A 112 12.73 6.33 -7.67
C ASP A 112 13.59 6.25 -6.40
N HIS A 113 13.15 6.89 -5.32
CA HIS A 113 13.92 6.96 -4.08
C HIS A 113 14.07 5.59 -3.41
N PRO A 114 15.25 5.32 -2.81
CA PRO A 114 15.41 4.16 -1.94
C PRO A 114 14.69 4.37 -0.61
N GLY A 115 14.20 3.28 -0.03
CA GLY A 115 13.58 3.27 1.30
C GLY A 115 12.53 2.20 1.47
N TRP A 116 11.80 2.25 2.59
CA TRP A 116 10.72 1.30 2.85
C TRP A 116 9.43 1.69 2.15
N TYR A 117 8.72 0.68 1.65
CA TYR A 117 7.39 0.81 1.06
C TYR A 117 6.45 -0.17 1.77
N ILE A 118 5.32 0.35 2.23
CA ILE A 118 4.17 -0.45 2.67
C ILE A 118 3.07 -0.33 1.63
N ILE A 119 2.64 -1.47 1.10
CA ILE A 119 1.66 -1.53 0.02
C ILE A 119 0.39 -2.19 0.51
N TRP A 120 -0.67 -1.39 0.60
CA TRP A 120 -2.02 -1.82 0.98
C TRP A 120 -2.73 -2.36 -0.26
N ARG A 121 -2.77 -3.69 -0.37
CA ARG A 121 -3.51 -4.37 -1.44
C ARG A 121 -4.96 -4.46 -1.02
N TYR A 122 -5.81 -3.77 -1.76
CA TYR A 122 -7.23 -3.70 -1.47
C TYR A 122 -8.05 -4.35 -2.58
N LEU A 123 -9.27 -4.75 -2.21
CA LEU A 123 -10.36 -5.04 -3.12
C LEU A 123 -11.60 -4.31 -2.59
N VAL A 124 -12.54 -4.04 -3.49
CA VAL A 124 -13.84 -3.48 -3.14
C VAL A 124 -14.87 -4.59 -3.31
N ASP A 125 -15.61 -4.88 -2.25
CA ASP A 125 -16.70 -5.87 -2.19
C ASP A 125 -18.00 -5.15 -1.82
N PRO A 126 -18.72 -4.56 -2.80
CA PRO A 126 -19.96 -3.84 -2.55
C PRO A 126 -21.07 -4.72 -1.96
N THR A 127 -20.94 -6.05 -2.07
CA THR A 127 -21.92 -7.00 -1.53
C THR A 127 -21.66 -7.34 -0.06
N GLU A 128 -20.54 -6.87 0.49
CA GLU A 128 -20.09 -7.15 1.85
C GLU A 128 -20.04 -8.66 2.19
N SER A 129 -19.85 -9.50 1.16
CA SER A 129 -19.83 -10.95 1.26
C SER A 129 -18.67 -11.48 2.10
N LEU A 130 -17.54 -10.76 2.11
CA LEU A 130 -16.37 -11.11 2.91
C LEU A 130 -16.48 -10.67 4.38
N GLU A 131 -17.10 -9.53 4.62
CA GLU A 131 -17.25 -8.92 5.94
C GLU A 131 -18.31 -7.82 5.91
N SER A 132 -19.39 -8.01 6.70
CA SER A 132 -20.47 -7.03 6.82
C SER A 132 -19.97 -5.69 7.37
N GLY A 133 -20.45 -4.60 6.80
CA GLY A 133 -20.05 -3.22 7.09
C GLY A 133 -18.64 -2.87 6.60
N ARG A 134 -18.01 -3.71 5.76
CA ARG A 134 -16.68 -3.46 5.19
C ARG A 134 -16.64 -3.68 3.68
N PRO A 135 -17.16 -2.71 2.89
CA PRO A 135 -17.13 -2.81 1.45
C PRO A 135 -15.72 -2.59 0.86
N VAL A 136 -14.76 -2.13 1.65
CA VAL A 136 -13.34 -2.01 1.29
C VAL A 136 -12.54 -2.97 2.16
N ILE A 137 -11.85 -3.91 1.53
CA ILE A 137 -11.07 -4.94 2.21
C ILE A 137 -9.60 -4.80 1.84
N ILE A 138 -8.74 -4.59 2.84
CA ILE A 138 -7.32 -4.87 2.68
C ILE A 138 -7.16 -6.38 2.76
N TRP A 139 -6.80 -7.00 1.64
CA TRP A 139 -6.62 -8.45 1.58
C TRP A 139 -5.15 -8.85 1.70
N ARG A 140 -4.21 -7.92 1.49
CA ARG A 140 -2.78 -8.17 1.65
C ARG A 140 -2.01 -6.89 1.94
N VAL A 141 -0.96 -6.98 2.74
CA VAL A 141 -0.02 -5.89 3.00
C VAL A 141 1.39 -6.38 2.70
N ASP A 142 2.00 -5.82 1.66
CA ASP A 142 3.41 -6.05 1.35
C ASP A 142 4.27 -4.98 2.04
N VAL A 143 5.38 -5.38 2.66
CA VAL A 143 6.39 -4.47 3.22
C VAL A 143 7.74 -4.82 2.63
N VAL A 144 8.38 -3.86 1.97
CA VAL A 144 9.61 -4.09 1.21
C VAL A 144 10.51 -2.86 1.23
N TYR A 145 11.81 -3.08 1.37
CA TYR A 145 12.82 -2.06 1.09
C TYR A 145 13.17 -2.09 -0.39
N LEU A 146 13.09 -0.94 -1.07
CA LEU A 146 13.44 -0.81 -2.48
C LEU A 146 14.69 0.04 -2.62
N GLU A 147 15.60 -0.39 -3.49
CA GLU A 147 16.79 0.36 -3.86
C GLU A 147 16.52 1.21 -5.11
N LYS A 148 17.32 2.26 -5.34
CA LYS A 148 17.21 3.08 -6.56
C LYS A 148 17.28 2.23 -7.84
N SER A 149 18.14 1.20 -7.84
CA SER A 149 18.31 0.27 -8.97
C SER A 149 17.07 -0.57 -9.28
N ASP A 150 16.15 -0.71 -8.32
CA ASP A 150 14.92 -1.50 -8.48
C ASP A 150 13.86 -0.80 -9.31
N TRP A 151 14.02 0.51 -9.53
CA TRP A 151 13.09 1.31 -10.31
C TRP A 151 13.42 1.32 -11.80
N LYS A 152 12.37 1.41 -12.61
CA LYS A 152 12.43 1.73 -14.03
C LYS A 152 11.55 2.95 -14.30
N TYR A 153 12.04 3.85 -15.13
CA TYR A 153 11.25 4.99 -15.59
C TYR A 153 10.20 4.51 -16.58
N GLU A 154 8.94 4.78 -16.30
CA GLU A 154 7.82 4.51 -17.19
C GLU A 154 7.62 5.81 -18.00
N LYS A 155 8.14 5.83 -19.24
CA LYS A 155 8.11 7.02 -20.12
C LYS A 155 6.71 7.65 -20.16
N SER A 156 6.61 8.97 -20.01
CA SER A 156 5.42 9.71 -20.42
C SER A 156 5.41 9.85 -21.94
N SER A 157 4.23 9.71 -22.56
CA SER A 157 4.04 9.81 -24.01
C SER A 157 4.01 11.26 -24.54
N ALA A 158 4.38 12.25 -23.72
CA ALA A 158 4.44 13.65 -24.14
C ALA A 158 5.86 13.98 -24.62
N GLY A 159 5.96 14.52 -25.84
CA GLY A 159 7.23 14.99 -26.40
C GLY A 159 7.84 16.16 -25.64
N ASN A 160 9.03 16.59 -26.06
CA ASN A 160 9.90 17.55 -25.37
C ASN A 160 9.34 18.99 -25.18
N LEU A 161 8.12 19.29 -25.65
CA LEU A 161 7.62 20.67 -25.80
C LEU A 161 6.38 21.02 -24.95
N GLY A 162 6.15 20.33 -23.83
CA GLY A 162 5.32 20.91 -22.77
C GLY A 162 4.30 19.97 -22.14
N GLY A 163 4.26 20.05 -20.82
CA GLY A 163 3.27 19.41 -19.97
C GLY A 163 3.90 19.00 -18.65
N GLY A 164 3.78 19.84 -17.61
CA GLY A 164 4.29 19.62 -16.26
C GLY A 164 3.62 18.44 -15.54
N ARG A 165 3.79 17.22 -16.05
CA ARG A 165 3.32 15.98 -15.42
C ARG A 165 4.43 15.35 -14.60
N THR A 166 4.02 14.87 -13.43
CA THR A 166 4.82 14.12 -12.48
C THR A 166 5.44 12.87 -13.13
N HIS A 167 6.74 12.68 -12.95
CA HIS A 167 7.46 11.48 -13.38
C HIS A 167 6.78 10.22 -12.81
N THR A 168 6.82 9.11 -13.55
CA THR A 168 6.29 7.82 -13.07
C THR A 168 7.37 6.76 -13.15
N PHE A 169 7.56 6.05 -12.05
CA PHE A 169 8.50 4.96 -11.92
C PHE A 169 7.76 3.69 -11.53
N GLY A 170 8.06 2.60 -12.22
CA GLY A 170 7.61 1.25 -11.89
C GLY A 170 8.74 0.46 -11.25
N VAL A 171 8.41 -0.57 -10.47
CA VAL A 171 9.41 -1.52 -9.96
C VAL A 171 9.74 -2.57 -11.03
N LYS A 172 11.02 -2.91 -11.19
CA LYS A 172 11.51 -4.00 -12.05
C LYS A 172 11.20 -5.34 -11.40
N ASN A 173 10.71 -6.30 -12.18
CA ASN A 173 10.44 -7.67 -11.72
C ASN A 173 9.61 -7.72 -10.42
N THR A 174 8.55 -6.90 -10.33
CA THR A 174 7.77 -6.65 -9.11
C THR A 174 7.32 -7.92 -8.40
N ALA A 175 6.83 -8.93 -9.12
CA ALA A 175 6.41 -10.21 -8.52
C ALA A 175 7.57 -10.92 -7.78
N LYS A 176 8.78 -10.91 -8.36
CA LYS A 176 9.98 -11.46 -7.71
C LYS A 176 10.36 -10.65 -6.49
N LYS A 177 10.29 -9.31 -6.56
CA LYS A 177 10.60 -8.41 -5.45
C LYS A 177 9.65 -8.54 -4.27
N LEU A 178 8.37 -8.80 -4.54
CA LEU A 178 7.33 -8.95 -3.51
C LEU A 178 7.13 -10.37 -3.00
N LYS A 179 7.85 -11.36 -3.56
CA LYS A 179 7.79 -12.73 -3.06
C LYS A 179 8.30 -12.78 -1.62
N GLY A 180 7.46 -13.31 -0.71
CA GLY A 180 7.79 -13.40 0.72
C GLY A 180 7.84 -12.06 1.45
N LYS A 181 7.19 -11.02 0.92
CA LYS A 181 7.12 -9.68 1.54
C LYS A 181 5.75 -9.33 2.13
N ALA A 182 4.81 -10.27 2.09
CA ALA A 182 3.47 -10.07 2.62
C ALA A 182 3.47 -10.30 4.14
N VAL A 183 3.39 -9.23 4.93
CA VAL A 183 3.26 -9.30 6.40
C VAL A 183 1.84 -9.71 6.80
N TYR A 184 0.88 -9.41 5.94
CA TYR A 184 -0.52 -9.81 6.09
C TYR A 184 -1.06 -10.27 4.74
N SER A 185 -1.82 -11.36 4.74
CA SER A 185 -2.59 -11.83 3.59
C SER A 185 -3.79 -12.65 4.05
N ARG A 186 -4.99 -12.23 3.68
CA ARG A 186 -6.23 -12.97 3.90
C ARG A 186 -6.20 -14.31 3.17
N LYS A 187 -6.49 -15.40 3.89
CA LYS A 187 -6.56 -16.76 3.30
C LYS A 187 -7.83 -17.05 2.51
N ASP A 188 -8.88 -16.27 2.73
CA ASP A 188 -10.16 -16.33 2.02
C ASP A 188 -10.17 -15.44 0.75
N VAL A 189 -9.02 -14.90 0.35
CA VAL A 189 -8.82 -14.18 -0.91
C VAL A 189 -7.73 -14.88 -1.73
N THR A 190 -7.99 -15.10 -3.01
CA THR A 190 -7.02 -15.67 -3.96
C THR A 190 -6.87 -14.80 -5.20
N ILE A 191 -5.82 -15.01 -5.99
CA ILE A 191 -5.62 -14.29 -7.25
C ILE A 191 -6.09 -15.19 -8.40
N ARG A 192 -7.13 -14.77 -9.13
CA ARG A 192 -7.57 -15.41 -10.39
C ARG A 192 -7.51 -14.39 -11.53
N HIS A 193 -6.95 -14.78 -12.66
CA HIS A 193 -6.77 -13.91 -13.84
C HIS A 193 -6.14 -12.54 -13.50
N GLY A 194 -5.18 -12.53 -12.58
CA GLY A 194 -4.47 -11.31 -12.16
C GLY A 194 -5.25 -10.37 -11.24
N LYS A 195 -6.43 -10.77 -10.75
CA LYS A 195 -7.27 -9.99 -9.83
C LYS A 195 -7.48 -10.73 -8.51
N PRO A 196 -7.54 -10.02 -7.37
CA PRO A 196 -7.98 -10.63 -6.13
C PRO A 196 -9.48 -10.96 -6.21
N VAL A 197 -9.86 -12.16 -5.81
CA VAL A 197 -11.24 -12.65 -5.75
C VAL A 197 -11.44 -13.43 -4.45
N VAL A 198 -12.69 -13.46 -3.98
CA VAL A 198 -13.07 -14.30 -2.83
C VAL A 198 -12.79 -15.76 -3.18
N ARG A 199 -12.18 -16.50 -2.26
CA ARG A 199 -12.10 -17.95 -2.32
C ARG A 199 -13.46 -18.49 -1.87
N ASN A 200 -14.36 -18.72 -2.82
CA ASN A 200 -15.55 -19.54 -2.54
C ASN A 200 -15.06 -20.90 -2.05
N GLY A 201 -15.67 -21.39 -0.96
CA GLY A 201 -15.24 -22.58 -0.23
C GLY A 201 -14.83 -23.71 -1.15
N ASP A 202 -13.80 -24.45 -0.77
CA ASP A 202 -13.59 -25.77 -1.34
C ASP A 202 -14.91 -26.50 -1.07
N GLY A 203 -15.69 -26.80 -2.11
CA GLY A 203 -16.78 -27.75 -1.96
C GLY A 203 -16.13 -29.04 -1.51
N GLU A 204 -16.18 -29.33 -0.21
CA GLU A 204 -16.03 -30.68 0.28
C GLU A 204 -17.11 -31.50 -0.44
N THR A 205 -16.68 -32.11 -1.53
CA THR A 205 -17.34 -33.27 -2.09
C THR A 205 -16.94 -34.41 -1.18
N THR A 206 -17.72 -34.60 -0.11
CA THR A 206 -17.83 -35.86 0.61
C THR A 206 -19.30 -36.16 0.77
#